data_AF-A0A933P5K2-F1
#
_entry.id   AF-A0A933P5K2-F1
#
_cell.length_a   1.000
_cell.length_b   1.000
_cell.length_c   1.000
_cell.angle_alpha   90.00
_cell.angle_beta   90.00
_cell.angle_gamma   90.00
#
_symmetry.space_group_name_H-M   'P 1'
#
loop_
_entity.id
_entity.type
_entity.pdbx_description
1 polymer ?
#
loop_
_entity_poly.entity_id
_entity_poly.type
_entity_poly.pdbx_seq_one_letter_code
_entity_poly.pdbx_strand_id
1 'polypeptide(L)'
;MSKSVATPRARRTATVEPVPANTQRFGFRFDGAVGVAARAFTATESRAYVEIRDRQLSIRFGPWTMSTPFRNIAEVVESGPYHVWKVIGPPRLSFADRGITFATNSERGVCIRFFDPVAGIEPTGRILHPGVTVTVADPDGLVVALGSQARSATTRSTPRSTTRTARWTTRGSWTTRPRTC
;
A
#
# COMPACT_ATOMS: atom_id res chain seq x y z
N MET A 1 -29.01 30.31 -52.74
CA MET A 1 -29.30 29.73 -51.40
C MET A 1 -28.26 28.66 -51.10
N SER A 2 -27.09 29.03 -50.57
CA SER A 2 -26.00 28.08 -50.27
C SER A 2 -25.86 27.93 -48.76
N LYS A 3 -26.12 26.73 -48.24
CA LYS A 3 -26.03 26.41 -46.81
C LYS A 3 -24.56 26.17 -46.43
N SER A 4 -24.04 26.94 -45.48
CA SER A 4 -22.77 26.64 -44.81
C SER A 4 -22.92 25.37 -43.96
N VAL A 5 -22.11 24.36 -44.25
CA VAL A 5 -21.99 23.15 -43.43
C VAL A 5 -20.88 23.40 -42.40
N ALA A 6 -21.23 23.33 -41.12
CA ALA A 6 -20.30 23.49 -40.01
C ALA A 6 -19.42 22.25 -39.85
N THR A 7 -18.10 22.45 -39.80
CA THR A 7 -17.10 21.40 -39.54
C THR A 7 -17.23 20.86 -38.10
N PRO A 8 -17.25 19.54 -37.89
CA PRO A 8 -17.30 18.99 -36.54
C PRO A 8 -15.94 19.16 -35.84
N ARG A 9 -15.97 19.73 -34.64
CA ARG A 9 -14.82 19.90 -33.75
C ARG A 9 -14.29 18.54 -33.32
N ALA A 10 -13.05 18.21 -33.72
CA ALA A 10 -12.36 16.99 -33.33
C ALA A 10 -12.35 16.82 -31.80
N ARG A 11 -12.85 15.67 -31.33
CA ARG A 11 -12.73 15.28 -29.92
C ARG A 11 -11.24 15.14 -29.60
N ARG A 12 -10.76 15.90 -28.62
CA ARG A 12 -9.44 15.71 -28.04
C ARG A 12 -9.41 14.31 -27.41
N THR A 13 -8.74 13.37 -28.06
CA THR A 13 -8.35 12.09 -27.48
C THR A 13 -7.54 12.41 -26.24
N ALA A 14 -8.03 12.02 -25.07
CA ALA A 14 -7.23 12.05 -23.86
C ALA A 14 -6.00 11.16 -24.11
N THR A 15 -4.81 11.73 -24.03
CA THR A 15 -3.56 10.98 -23.98
C THR A 15 -3.68 10.02 -22.80
N VAL A 16 -3.91 8.75 -23.09
CA VAL A 16 -3.71 7.67 -22.11
C VAL A 16 -2.21 7.66 -21.87
N GLU A 17 -1.78 8.24 -20.76
CA GLU A 17 -0.39 8.19 -20.31
C GLU A 17 0.01 6.70 -20.25
N PRO A 18 1.10 6.29 -20.92
CA PRO A 18 1.49 4.89 -20.97
C PRO A 18 1.72 4.40 -19.54
N VAL A 19 0.97 3.38 -19.12
CA VAL A 19 1.19 2.69 -17.86
C VAL A 19 2.65 2.24 -17.86
N PRO A 20 3.52 2.72 -16.95
CA PRO A 20 4.91 2.32 -16.95
C PRO A 20 4.99 0.80 -16.81
N ALA A 21 5.85 0.18 -17.62
CA ALA A 21 5.97 -1.28 -17.82
C ALA A 21 6.30 -2.11 -16.56
N ASN A 22 6.35 -1.48 -15.39
CA ASN A 22 6.61 -2.12 -14.10
C ASN A 22 5.55 -1.74 -13.06
N THR A 23 4.28 -1.82 -13.45
CA THR A 23 3.14 -1.65 -12.54
C THR A 23 2.56 -3.03 -12.22
N GLN A 24 2.60 -3.43 -10.95
CA GLN A 24 1.92 -4.64 -10.47
C GLN A 24 0.83 -4.23 -9.49
N ARG A 25 -0.38 -4.75 -9.70
CA ARG A 25 -1.55 -4.41 -8.88
C ARG A 25 -2.18 -5.67 -8.28
N PHE A 26 -2.47 -5.60 -6.98
CA PHE A 26 -3.14 -6.64 -6.20
C PHE A 26 -4.50 -6.13 -5.76
N GLY A 27 -5.57 -6.83 -6.17
CA GLY A 27 -6.93 -6.51 -5.75
C GLY A 27 -7.20 -6.98 -4.31
N PHE A 28 -8.09 -6.29 -3.62
CA PHE A 28 -8.61 -6.75 -2.32
C PHE A 28 -9.54 -7.95 -2.50
N ARG A 29 -9.49 -8.92 -1.57
CA ARG A 29 -10.44 -10.04 -1.54
C ARG A 29 -11.64 -9.65 -0.69
N PHE A 30 -12.78 -9.45 -1.33
CA PHE A 30 -14.05 -9.16 -0.68
C PHE A 30 -14.74 -10.47 -0.28
N ASP A 31 -14.88 -10.70 1.02
CA ASP A 31 -15.46 -11.93 1.57
C ASP A 31 -16.48 -11.65 2.67
N GLY A 32 -17.61 -12.36 2.62
CA GLY A 32 -18.66 -12.36 3.63
C GLY A 32 -19.12 -10.97 4.07
N ALA A 33 -19.40 -10.84 5.37
CA ALA A 33 -19.88 -9.60 5.98
C ALA A 33 -18.81 -8.47 5.95
N VAL A 34 -17.52 -8.82 5.97
CA VAL A 34 -16.42 -7.84 5.93
C VAL A 34 -16.39 -7.14 4.56
N GLY A 35 -16.53 -7.91 3.47
CA GLY A 35 -16.59 -7.39 2.12
C GLY A 35 -17.81 -6.51 1.88
N VAL A 36 -18.98 -6.90 2.42
CA VAL A 36 -20.21 -6.10 2.34
C VAL A 36 -20.05 -4.77 3.08
N ALA A 37 -19.51 -4.79 4.31
CA ALA A 37 -19.25 -3.58 5.08
C ALA A 37 -18.26 -2.65 4.36
N ALA A 38 -17.20 -3.19 3.77
CA ALA A 38 -16.21 -2.40 3.01
C ALA A 38 -16.84 -1.67 1.81
N ARG A 39 -17.75 -2.33 1.07
CA ARG A 39 -18.49 -1.71 -0.04
C ARG A 39 -19.35 -0.53 0.41
N ALA A 40 -19.93 -0.59 1.62
CA ALA A 40 -20.65 0.53 2.22
C ALA A 40 -19.76 1.77 2.45
N PHE A 41 -18.43 1.59 2.54
CA PHE A 41 -17.44 2.66 2.64
C PHE A 41 -16.73 2.98 1.31
N THR A 42 -17.40 2.75 0.18
CA THR A 42 -16.89 3.05 -1.18
C THR A 42 -15.63 2.26 -1.58
N ALA A 43 -15.26 1.22 -0.83
CA ALA A 43 -14.25 0.26 -1.26
C ALA A 43 -14.88 -0.67 -2.30
N THR A 44 -14.75 -0.31 -3.58
CA THR A 44 -15.10 -1.16 -4.72
C THR A 44 -13.85 -1.88 -5.23
N GLU A 45 -14.00 -2.96 -5.97
CA GLU A 45 -12.86 -3.66 -6.61
C GLU A 45 -12.00 -2.72 -7.48
N SER A 46 -12.64 -1.73 -8.11
CA SER A 46 -11.95 -0.69 -8.91
C SER A 46 -11.23 0.38 -8.08
N ARG A 47 -11.53 0.51 -6.78
CA ARG A 47 -10.97 1.52 -5.87
C ARG A 47 -10.31 0.91 -4.63
N ALA A 48 -10.17 -0.41 -4.58
CA ALA A 48 -9.52 -1.14 -3.49
C ALA A 48 -8.41 -2.01 -4.09
N TYR A 49 -7.19 -1.50 -4.05
CA TYR A 49 -6.03 -2.20 -4.58
C TYR A 49 -4.74 -1.76 -3.91
N VAL A 50 -3.77 -2.66 -3.91
CA VAL A 50 -2.37 -2.37 -3.62
C VAL A 50 -1.62 -2.30 -4.95
N GLU A 51 -0.85 -1.26 -5.16
CA GLU A 51 -0.10 -1.02 -6.37
C GLU A 51 1.39 -0.85 -6.05
N ILE A 52 2.19 -1.58 -6.81
CA ILE A 52 3.64 -1.49 -6.82
C ILE A 52 3.98 -0.81 -8.14
N ARG A 53 4.49 0.42 -8.06
CA ARG A 53 4.85 1.20 -9.23
C ARG A 53 6.16 1.93 -9.02
N ASP A 54 7.03 1.88 -10.02
CA ASP A 54 8.31 2.58 -10.03
C ASP A 54 9.20 2.22 -8.83
N ARG A 55 9.13 3.02 -7.76
CA ARG A 55 9.88 2.88 -6.51
C ARG A 55 9.00 3.06 -5.27
N GLN A 56 7.68 3.01 -5.45
CA GLN A 56 6.70 3.29 -4.42
C GLN A 56 5.65 2.18 -4.32
N LEU A 57 5.27 1.91 -3.08
CA LEU A 57 4.08 1.19 -2.71
C LEU A 57 2.95 2.20 -2.55
N SER A 58 1.83 1.96 -3.21
CA SER A 58 0.60 2.75 -3.08
C SER A 58 -0.56 1.83 -2.72
N ILE A 59 -1.35 2.21 -1.73
CA ILE A 59 -2.53 1.49 -1.27
C ILE A 59 -3.73 2.41 -1.44
N ARG A 60 -4.70 1.99 -2.24
CA ARG A 60 -5.98 2.67 -2.43
C ARG A 60 -7.06 1.84 -1.77
N PHE A 61 -7.87 2.45 -0.92
CA PHE A 61 -9.03 1.80 -0.31
C PHE A 61 -10.20 2.78 -0.31
N GLY A 62 -11.06 2.71 -1.32
CA GLY A 62 -12.17 3.65 -1.51
C GLY A 62 -11.67 5.11 -1.59
N PRO A 63 -12.03 5.99 -0.63
CA PRO A 63 -11.53 7.37 -0.59
C PRO A 63 -10.10 7.48 -0.03
N TRP A 64 -9.64 6.49 0.74
CA TRP A 64 -8.36 6.52 1.44
C TRP A 64 -7.20 6.13 0.53
N THR A 65 -6.04 6.73 0.76
CA THR A 65 -4.83 6.44 -0.01
C THR A 65 -3.60 6.59 0.89
N MET A 66 -2.72 5.61 0.82
CA MET A 66 -1.42 5.62 1.48
C MET A 66 -0.34 5.38 0.42
N SER A 67 0.78 6.11 0.48
CA SER A 67 1.91 5.87 -0.40
C SER A 67 3.23 6.00 0.34
N THR A 68 4.17 5.12 0.04
CA THR A 68 5.49 5.12 0.68
C THR A 68 6.55 4.52 -0.26
N PRO A 69 7.80 5.00 -0.24
CA PRO A 69 8.86 4.40 -1.04
C PRO A 69 9.24 3.01 -0.50
N PHE A 70 9.67 2.09 -1.36
CA PHE A 70 10.05 0.72 -0.93
C PHE A 70 11.18 0.69 0.11
N ARG A 71 12.07 1.69 0.11
CA ARG A 71 13.12 1.83 1.12
C ARG A 71 12.59 2.05 2.55
N ASN A 72 11.35 2.52 2.67
CA ASN A 72 10.71 2.78 3.95
C ASN A 72 10.00 1.54 4.51
N ILE A 73 10.02 0.41 3.79
CA ILE A 73 9.42 -0.84 4.25
C ILE A 73 10.44 -1.54 5.15
N ALA A 74 10.07 -1.71 6.42
CA ALA A 74 10.87 -2.40 7.41
C ALA A 74 10.63 -3.91 7.40
N GLU A 75 9.36 -4.32 7.25
CA GLU A 75 8.96 -5.71 7.33
C GLU A 75 7.68 -5.94 6.51
N VAL A 76 7.57 -7.11 5.88
CA VAL A 76 6.37 -7.56 5.16
C VAL A 76 6.11 -8.99 5.58
N VAL A 77 5.01 -9.23 6.29
CA VAL A 77 4.67 -10.54 6.83
C VAL A 77 3.22 -10.85 6.48
N GLU A 78 2.98 -12.08 6.06
CA GLU A 78 1.62 -12.60 6.03
C GLU A 78 1.01 -12.60 7.42
N SER A 79 -0.28 -12.30 7.53
CA SER A 79 -0.98 -12.28 8.81
C SER A 79 -2.43 -12.74 8.68
N GLY A 80 -3.02 -13.12 9.81
CA GLY A 80 -4.33 -13.76 9.88
C GLY A 80 -4.24 -15.14 10.53
N PRO A 81 -5.39 -15.80 10.80
CA PRO A 81 -6.75 -15.28 10.63
C PRO A 81 -7.11 -14.20 11.65
N TYR A 82 -7.98 -13.27 11.25
CA TYR A 82 -8.47 -12.18 12.09
C TYR A 82 -9.86 -12.48 12.62
N HIS A 83 -10.19 -11.99 13.81
CA HIS A 83 -11.58 -12.01 14.27
C HIS A 83 -12.39 -10.98 13.49
N VAL A 84 -13.52 -11.39 12.91
CA VAL A 84 -14.42 -10.54 12.11
C VAL A 84 -14.79 -9.22 12.82
N TRP A 85 -15.09 -9.25 14.12
CA TRP A 85 -15.42 -8.04 14.89
C TRP A 85 -14.24 -7.09 15.08
N LYS A 86 -12.99 -7.54 14.90
CA LYS A 86 -11.79 -6.70 14.93
C LYS A 86 -11.55 -5.97 13.60
N VAL A 87 -12.09 -6.48 12.49
CA VAL A 87 -11.84 -5.97 11.12
C VAL A 87 -13.06 -5.37 10.43
N ILE A 88 -14.28 -5.64 10.91
CA ILE A 88 -15.52 -5.02 10.40
C ILE A 88 -15.60 -3.56 10.87
N GLY A 89 -15.62 -2.62 9.93
CA GLY A 89 -15.85 -1.19 10.17
C GLY A 89 -15.04 -0.26 9.25
N PRO A 90 -15.17 1.08 9.40
CA PRO A 90 -14.23 2.03 8.78
C PRO A 90 -12.80 1.66 9.18
N PRO A 91 -11.76 1.93 8.36
CA PRO A 91 -10.38 1.55 8.68
C PRO A 91 -10.03 1.94 10.12
N ARG A 92 -9.96 0.92 11.00
CA ARG A 92 -9.81 1.14 12.43
C ARG A 92 -8.35 1.47 12.71
N LEU A 93 -8.11 2.55 13.46
CA LEU A 93 -6.88 2.69 14.22
C LEU A 93 -6.82 1.52 15.23
N SER A 94 -5.81 0.67 15.15
CA SER A 94 -5.38 -0.01 16.38
C SER A 94 -4.77 1.08 17.27
N PHE A 95 -5.51 1.56 18.27
CA PHE A 95 -5.05 2.65 19.13
C PHE A 95 -3.79 2.27 19.95
N ALA A 96 -3.58 0.97 20.20
CA ALA A 96 -2.40 0.47 20.91
C ALA A 96 -1.11 0.55 20.07
N ASP A 97 -1.21 0.30 18.76
CA ASP A 97 -0.04 0.18 17.86
C ASP A 97 0.03 1.27 16.78
N ARG A 98 -0.96 2.18 16.73
CA ARG A 98 -1.16 3.21 15.69
C ARG A 98 -1.25 2.63 14.25
N GLY A 99 -1.38 1.32 14.09
CA GLY A 99 -1.53 0.67 12.79
C GLY A 99 -2.88 0.99 12.13
N ILE A 100 -2.89 0.99 10.79
CA ILE A 100 -4.11 1.14 9.98
C ILE A 100 -4.47 -0.18 9.31
N THR A 101 -5.73 -0.58 9.39
CA THR A 101 -6.20 -1.80 8.73
C THR A 101 -7.14 -1.46 7.58
N PHE A 102 -6.77 -1.88 6.38
CA PHE A 102 -7.66 -1.95 5.22
C PHE A 102 -8.05 -3.41 5.03
N ALA A 103 -9.27 -3.77 5.40
CA ALA A 103 -9.74 -5.16 5.36
C ALA A 103 -11.07 -5.30 4.64
N THR A 104 -11.17 -6.35 3.84
CA THR A 104 -12.34 -6.79 3.09
C THR A 104 -12.64 -8.28 3.29
N ASN A 105 -11.77 -9.00 3.99
CA ASN A 105 -11.98 -10.34 4.52
C ASN A 105 -11.30 -10.47 5.90
N SER A 106 -11.54 -11.59 6.58
CA SER A 106 -10.96 -11.90 7.89
C SER A 106 -10.00 -13.10 7.88
N GLU A 107 -9.78 -13.74 6.73
CA GLU A 107 -9.04 -15.01 6.66
C GLU A 107 -7.53 -14.79 6.60
N ARG A 108 -7.06 -13.96 5.67
CA ARG A 108 -5.63 -13.72 5.43
C ARG A 108 -5.40 -12.31 4.92
N GLY A 109 -4.22 -11.78 5.23
CA GLY A 109 -3.75 -10.49 4.78
C GLY A 109 -2.24 -10.35 4.91
N VAL A 110 -1.74 -9.14 4.69
CA VAL A 110 -0.33 -8.80 4.80
C VAL A 110 -0.19 -7.61 5.73
N CYS A 111 0.64 -7.75 6.76
CA CYS A 111 1.08 -6.68 7.64
C CYS A 111 2.39 -6.11 7.07
N ILE A 112 2.38 -4.82 6.77
CA ILE A 112 3.51 -4.07 6.24
C ILE A 112 3.93 -3.07 7.30
N ARG A 113 5.17 -3.14 7.74
CA ARG A 113 5.72 -2.21 8.74
C ARG A 113 6.68 -1.23 8.08
N PHE A 114 6.74 -0.02 8.62
CA PHE A 114 7.54 1.06 8.09
C PHE A 114 8.66 1.47 9.05
N PHE A 115 9.78 1.96 8.49
CA PHE A 115 10.82 2.61 9.30
C PHE A 115 10.33 3.97 9.80
N ASP A 116 9.80 4.78 8.89
CA ASP A 116 9.17 6.08 9.15
C ASP A 116 7.64 5.96 9.04
N PRO A 117 6.87 6.43 10.04
CA PRO A 117 5.40 6.41 10.01
C PRO A 117 4.79 7.12 8.78
N VAL A 118 3.74 6.55 8.20
CA VAL A 118 3.13 7.00 6.94
C VAL A 118 1.67 7.44 7.15
N ALA A 119 1.24 8.54 6.54
CA ALA A 119 -0.16 8.97 6.52
C ALA A 119 -0.99 8.09 5.57
N GLY A 120 -2.26 7.82 5.91
CA GLY A 120 -3.11 7.00 5.03
C GLY A 120 -4.63 7.15 5.16
N ILE A 121 -5.14 7.63 6.30
CA ILE A 121 -6.58 7.67 6.56
C ILE A 121 -7.18 9.08 6.50
N GLU A 122 -6.36 10.12 6.53
CA GLU A 122 -6.84 11.48 6.77
C GLU A 122 -6.14 12.48 5.83
N PRO A 123 -6.90 13.34 5.11
CA PRO A 123 -6.36 14.26 4.10
C PRO A 123 -5.32 15.26 4.62
N THR A 124 -5.40 15.68 5.89
CA THR A 124 -4.46 16.63 6.51
C THR A 124 -3.17 15.97 7.00
N GLY A 125 -3.04 14.64 6.89
CA GLY A 125 -1.80 13.90 7.19
C GLY A 125 -1.38 13.89 8.66
N ARG A 126 -2.28 14.25 9.58
CA ARG A 126 -1.97 14.42 11.01
C ARG A 126 -1.78 13.09 11.75
N ILE A 127 -2.38 12.03 11.23
CA ILE A 127 -2.28 10.69 11.81
C ILE A 127 -1.30 9.88 10.96
N LEU A 128 -0.19 9.50 11.57
CA LEU A 128 0.84 8.66 10.95
C LEU A 128 0.81 7.25 11.54
N HIS A 129 1.01 6.29 10.67
CA HIS A 129 0.88 4.88 10.98
C HIS A 129 2.23 4.18 10.80
N PRO A 130 2.76 3.50 11.83
CA PRO A 130 4.01 2.74 11.73
C PRO A 130 3.85 1.42 10.94
N GLY A 131 2.61 1.02 10.65
CA GLY A 131 2.32 -0.14 9.83
C GLY A 131 0.90 -0.15 9.29
N VAL A 132 0.67 -0.97 8.28
CA VAL A 132 -0.61 -1.17 7.60
C VAL A 132 -0.90 -2.65 7.38
N THR A 133 -2.14 -3.04 7.60
CA THR A 133 -2.66 -4.36 7.23
C THR A 133 -3.53 -4.24 5.98
N VAL A 134 -3.30 -5.10 4.99
CA VAL A 134 -4.10 -5.19 3.75
C VAL A 134 -4.56 -6.62 3.49
N THR A 135 -5.82 -6.83 3.13
CA THR A 135 -6.37 -8.17 2.87
C THR A 135 -6.58 -8.39 1.36
N VAL A 136 -5.48 -8.54 0.64
CA VAL A 136 -5.45 -8.76 -0.82
C VAL A 136 -5.86 -10.20 -1.20
N ALA A 137 -6.22 -10.40 -2.46
CA ALA A 137 -6.59 -11.71 -2.99
C ALA A 137 -5.41 -12.69 -3.11
N ASP A 138 -4.20 -12.16 -3.27
CA ASP A 138 -2.96 -12.93 -3.32
C ASP A 138 -1.94 -12.37 -2.30
N PRO A 139 -2.05 -12.74 -1.00
CA PRO A 139 -1.15 -12.29 0.04
C PRO A 139 0.29 -12.75 -0.19
N ASP A 140 0.46 -14.00 -0.63
CA ASP A 140 1.77 -14.63 -0.85
C ASP A 140 2.52 -13.92 -1.98
N GLY A 141 1.85 -13.67 -3.11
CA GLY A 141 2.41 -12.90 -4.21
C GLY A 141 2.76 -11.47 -3.82
N LEU A 142 1.97 -10.82 -2.96
CA LEU A 142 2.27 -9.48 -2.46
C LEU A 142 3.54 -9.46 -1.59
N VAL A 143 3.71 -10.43 -0.69
CA VAL A 143 4.91 -10.57 0.15
C VAL A 143 6.16 -10.73 -0.73
N VAL A 144 6.09 -11.63 -1.73
CA VAL A 144 7.21 -11.89 -2.65
C VAL A 144 7.57 -10.65 -3.47
N ALA A 145 6.57 -9.95 -4.00
CA ALA A 145 6.77 -8.76 -4.81
C ALA A 145 7.42 -7.63 -3.99
N LEU A 146 6.89 -7.32 -2.81
CA LEU A 146 7.42 -6.26 -1.95
C LEU A 146 8.83 -6.58 -1.42
N GLY A 147 9.08 -7.83 -1.03
CA GLY A 147 10.42 -8.26 -0.60
C GLY A 147 11.46 -8.07 -1.70
N SER A 148 11.10 -8.32 -2.96
CA SER A 148 11.98 -8.12 -4.11
C SER A 148 12.27 -6.64 -4.37
N GLN A 149 11.25 -5.78 -4.25
CA GLN A 149 11.40 -4.33 -4.41
C GLN A 149 12.22 -3.69 -3.28
N ALA A 150 11.97 -4.07 -2.02
CA ALA A 150 12.70 -3.56 -0.86
C ALA A 150 14.20 -3.88 -0.94
N ARG A 151 14.56 -5.13 -1.30
CA ARG A 151 15.96 -5.52 -1.54
C ARG A 151 16.59 -4.71 -2.67
N SER A 152 15.88 -4.57 -3.80
CA SER A 152 16.36 -3.81 -4.97
C SER A 152 16.55 -2.32 -4.67
N ALA A 153 15.73 -1.75 -3.80
CA ALA A 153 15.86 -0.36 -3.35
C ALA A 153 17.15 -0.15 -2.55
N THR A 154 17.51 -1.10 -1.66
CA THR A 154 18.74 -1.05 -0.88
C THR A 154 19.99 -1.19 -1.75
N THR A 155 20.01 -2.11 -2.71
CA THR A 155 21.17 -2.34 -3.59
C THR A 155 21.47 -1.13 -4.49
N ARG A 156 20.43 -0.48 -4.99
CA ARG A 156 20.58 0.66 -5.91
C ARG A 156 20.96 1.96 -5.19
N SER A 157 20.94 1.96 -3.87
CA SER A 157 21.40 3.05 -3.01
C SER A 157 22.89 3.01 -2.71
N THR A 158 23.68 2.10 -3.32
CA THR A 158 25.15 2.15 -3.24
C THR A 158 25.63 3.55 -3.63
N PRO A 159 26.19 4.34 -2.70
CA PRO A 159 26.87 5.56 -3.06
C PRO A 159 28.08 5.16 -3.91
N ARG A 160 28.39 5.97 -4.92
CA ARG A 160 29.73 5.99 -5.51
C ARG A 160 30.70 6.46 -4.42
N SER A 161 31.05 5.59 -3.48
CA SER A 161 31.93 5.89 -2.36
C SER A 161 33.35 5.90 -2.87
N THR A 162 33.84 7.10 -3.17
CA THR A 162 35.24 7.42 -2.97
C THR A 162 35.53 7.25 -1.48
N THR A 163 36.49 6.38 -1.18
CA THR A 163 37.14 6.06 0.09
C THR A 163 36.76 6.93 1.29
N ARG A 164 36.08 6.33 2.29
CA ARG A 164 36.30 6.72 3.69
C ARG A 164 36.06 5.55 4.63
N THR A 165 37.17 5.03 5.13
CA THR A 165 37.28 4.11 6.26
C THR A 165 36.58 4.70 7.49
N ALA A 166 35.53 4.04 7.97
CA ALA A 166 34.96 4.32 9.28
C ALA A 166 34.73 3.00 10.01
N ARG A 167 35.36 2.93 11.16
CA ARG A 167 35.47 1.82 12.11
C ARG A 167 34.10 1.53 12.73
N TRP A 168 33.67 0.27 12.69
CA TRP A 168 32.39 -0.17 13.25
C TRP A 168 32.51 -0.34 14.77
N THR A 169 31.67 0.38 15.52
CA THR A 169 31.35 0.07 16.92
C THR A 169 29.98 -0.61 16.96
N THR A 170 30.00 -1.90 17.31
CA THR A 170 28.83 -2.67 17.75
C THR A 170 28.19 -2.04 18.97
N ARG A 171 26.85 -1.91 18.99
CA ARG A 171 25.94 -2.51 19.99
C ARG A 171 24.55 -1.88 19.89
N GLY A 172 23.52 -2.70 19.72
CA GLY A 172 22.12 -2.29 19.76
C GLY A 172 21.22 -3.48 19.44
N SER A 173 21.05 -4.35 20.43
CA SER A 173 20.18 -5.52 20.39
C SER A 173 18.72 -5.10 20.22
N TRP A 174 18.14 -5.38 19.06
CA TRP A 174 16.71 -5.20 18.83
C TRP A 174 15.96 -6.34 19.51
N THR A 175 15.30 -6.04 20.63
CA THR A 175 14.37 -6.96 21.27
C THR A 175 13.15 -7.17 20.36
N THR A 176 13.11 -8.33 19.72
CA THR A 176 11.99 -8.85 18.92
C THR A 176 10.81 -9.16 19.84
N ARG A 177 10.00 -8.16 20.18
CA ARG A 177 8.61 -8.44 20.58
C ARG A 177 7.78 -8.52 19.31
N PRO A 178 6.95 -9.56 19.10
CA PRO A 178 5.95 -9.54 18.05
C PRO A 178 4.94 -8.45 18.41
N ARG A 179 5.14 -7.25 17.89
CA ARG A 179 4.11 -6.21 17.89
C ARG A 179 3.23 -6.53 16.70
N THR A 180 2.08 -7.12 16.99
CA THR A 180 0.99 -7.29 16.03
C THR A 180 0.73 -5.96 15.31
N CYS A 181 0.57 -6.01 13.99
CA CYS A 181 -0.51 -5.23 13.41
C CYS A 181 -1.83 -5.77 14.00
#